data_AF-A0ABD0TQN0-F1
#
_entry.id   AF-A0ABD0TQN0-F1
#
_cell.length_a   1.000
_cell.length_b   1.000
_cell.length_c   1.000
_cell.angle_alpha   90.00
_cell.angle_beta   90.00
_cell.angle_gamma   90.00
#
_symmetry.space_group_name_H-M   'P 1'
#
loop_
_entity.id
_entity.type
_entity.pdbx_description
1 polymer ?
#
loop_
_entity_poly.entity_id
_entity_poly.type
_entity_poly.pdbx_seq_one_letter_code
_entity_poly.pdbx_strand_id
1 'polypeptide(L)'
;MGGSQSTRKVTVDNENAIQVSQEALDRINAQLSARQSEQPQQQPQRQYAPPPQYPPPPSYDQRQQSNYAAEEAYWARRIENLKRAHEKINSGMLLEYQKTLKETNELFELTQSDKVATKLPPCQEQKAKVLECYSSNPNKSLSCSVLVNEFNDCVCKSRVAAVGASS
;
A
#
# COMPACT_ATOMS: atom_id res chain seq x y z
N MET A 1 14.63 -15.28 -2.43
CA MET A 1 13.57 -16.18 -2.94
C MET A 1 12.26 -15.70 -2.31
N GLY A 2 11.58 -14.63 -2.73
CA GLY A 2 11.21 -14.23 -4.08
C GLY A 2 9.82 -14.79 -4.42
N GLY A 3 8.74 -14.23 -3.83
CA GLY A 3 7.36 -14.70 -4.04
C GLY A 3 6.40 -13.54 -4.29
N SER A 4 5.97 -13.41 -5.55
CA SER A 4 5.13 -12.35 -6.11
C SER A 4 3.81 -12.10 -5.37
N GLN A 5 3.63 -10.90 -4.83
CA GLN A 5 2.31 -10.33 -4.54
C GLN A 5 1.95 -9.43 -5.72
N SER A 6 1.10 -9.95 -6.62
CA SER A 6 0.68 -9.25 -7.84
C SER A 6 -0.39 -8.22 -7.50
N THR A 7 -0.01 -6.94 -7.45
CA THR A 7 -0.94 -5.81 -7.38
C THR A 7 -1.62 -5.66 -8.75
N ARG A 8 -2.78 -6.29 -8.95
CA ARG A 8 -3.60 -6.09 -10.15
C ARG A 8 -4.75 -5.13 -9.87
N LYS A 9 -4.95 -4.26 -10.86
CA LYS A 9 -5.68 -2.99 -10.83
C LYS A 9 -7.15 -3.16 -10.43
N VAL A 10 -7.60 -2.37 -9.47
CA VAL A 10 -9.01 -2.18 -9.14
C VAL A 10 -9.55 -1.11 -10.09
N THR A 11 -10.28 -1.54 -11.12
CA THR A 11 -11.11 -0.64 -11.93
C THR A 11 -12.54 -0.71 -11.39
N VAL A 12 -12.99 0.40 -10.81
CA VAL A 12 -14.35 0.59 -10.31
C VAL A 12 -15.20 1.16 -11.43
N ASP A 13 -16.18 0.41 -11.89
CA ASP A 13 -17.37 0.94 -12.58
C ASP A 13 -18.51 -0.09 -12.56
N ASN A 14 -19.45 0.07 -11.63
CA ASN A 14 -20.89 -0.22 -11.74
C ASN A 14 -21.56 0.00 -10.37
N GLU A 15 -22.55 0.87 -10.32
CA GLU A 15 -22.90 1.67 -9.13
C GLU A 15 -23.83 0.97 -8.13
N ASN A 16 -24.24 -0.29 -8.36
CA ASN A 16 -25.19 -1.00 -7.49
C ASN A 16 -25.01 -2.53 -7.37
N ALA A 17 -23.85 -3.09 -7.71
CA ALA A 17 -23.59 -4.53 -7.55
C ALA A 17 -22.32 -4.78 -6.72
N ILE A 18 -22.44 -5.45 -5.57
CA ILE A 18 -21.30 -5.92 -4.79
C ILE A 18 -20.60 -7.01 -5.62
N GLN A 19 -19.48 -6.66 -6.26
CA GLN A 19 -18.67 -7.63 -6.99
C GLN A 19 -17.88 -8.48 -5.99
N VAL A 20 -18.28 -9.74 -5.84
CA VAL A 20 -17.60 -10.71 -4.97
C VAL A 20 -16.51 -11.43 -5.78
N SER A 21 -15.32 -11.61 -5.21
CA SER A 21 -14.24 -12.34 -5.89
C SER A 21 -14.60 -13.82 -6.11
N GLN A 22 -14.06 -14.42 -7.17
CA GLN A 22 -14.33 -15.83 -7.50
C GLN A 22 -14.03 -16.77 -6.32
N GLU A 23 -12.96 -16.48 -5.57
CA GLU A 23 -12.58 -17.22 -4.36
C GLU A 23 -13.60 -17.11 -3.23
N ALA A 24 -14.32 -16.00 -3.13
CA ALA A 24 -15.40 -15.85 -2.16
C ALA A 24 -16.63 -16.65 -2.57
N LEU A 25 -16.95 -16.69 -3.88
CA LEU A 25 -18.01 -17.54 -4.41
C LEU A 25 -17.70 -19.03 -4.19
N ASP A 26 -16.45 -19.44 -4.41
CA ASP A 26 -16.01 -20.82 -4.18
C ASP A 26 -16.15 -21.22 -2.70
N ARG A 27 -15.82 -20.32 -1.76
CA ARG A 27 -16.01 -20.54 -0.32
C ARG A 27 -17.48 -20.66 0.06
N ILE A 28 -18.35 -19.83 -0.51
CA ILE A 28 -19.79 -19.88 -0.25
C ILE A 28 -20.38 -21.19 -0.78
N ASN A 29 -20.04 -21.58 -2.01
CA ASN A 29 -20.48 -22.84 -2.59
C ASN A 29 -19.98 -24.04 -1.80
N ALA A 30 -18.71 -24.04 -1.37
CA ALA A 30 -18.15 -25.11 -0.54
C ALA A 30 -18.90 -25.28 0.80
N GLN A 31 -19.30 -24.18 1.45
CA GLN A 31 -20.09 -24.26 2.69
C GLN A 31 -21.53 -24.74 2.46
N LEU A 32 -22.15 -24.34 1.33
CA LEU A 32 -23.48 -24.81 0.96
C LEU A 32 -23.46 -26.31 0.63
N SER A 33 -22.43 -26.79 -0.07
CA SER A 33 -22.24 -28.22 -0.37
C SER A 33 -21.94 -29.02 0.90
N ALA A 34 -21.12 -28.51 1.82
CA ALA A 34 -20.83 -29.16 3.10
C ALA A 34 -22.10 -29.31 3.96
N ARG A 35 -22.99 -28.32 3.95
CA ARG A 35 -24.29 -28.39 4.64
C ARG A 35 -25.30 -29.33 3.98
N GLN A 36 -25.14 -29.66 2.70
CA GLN A 36 -25.97 -30.68 2.02
C GLN A 36 -25.50 -32.11 2.31
N SER A 37 -24.21 -32.30 2.61
CA SER A 37 -23.66 -33.63 2.95
C SER A 37 -23.83 -34.05 4.41
N GLU A 38 -24.18 -33.12 5.31
CA GLU A 38 -24.62 -33.43 6.67
C GLU A 38 -26.13 -33.76 6.67
N GLN A 39 -26.49 -34.90 6.05
CA GLN A 39 -27.76 -35.56 6.35
C GLN A 39 -27.71 -36.08 7.81
N PRO A 40 -28.68 -35.74 8.66
CA PRO A 40 -28.82 -36.43 9.94
C PRO A 40 -29.06 -37.92 9.67
N GLN A 41 -28.21 -38.78 10.23
CA GLN A 41 -28.46 -40.22 10.27
C GLN A 41 -29.87 -40.47 10.79
N GLN A 42 -30.67 -41.19 9.99
CA GLN A 42 -32.05 -41.55 10.28
C GLN A 42 -32.14 -42.28 11.64
N GLN A 43 -32.68 -41.59 12.64
CA GLN A 43 -33.23 -42.24 13.83
C GLN A 43 -34.55 -42.96 13.45
N PRO A 44 -34.91 -44.07 14.11
CA PRO A 44 -36.16 -44.78 13.82
C PRO A 44 -37.35 -43.82 13.93
N GLN A 45 -38.15 -43.74 12.85
CA GLN A 45 -39.28 -42.82 12.74
C GLN A 45 -40.34 -43.12 13.81
N ARG A 46 -40.35 -42.34 14.89
CA ARG A 46 -41.56 -42.10 15.67
C ARG A 46 -42.50 -41.29 14.77
N GLN A 47 -43.68 -41.82 14.46
CA GLN A 47 -44.77 -41.03 13.87
C GLN A 47 -45.15 -39.94 14.87
N TYR A 48 -44.67 -38.72 14.64
CA TYR A 48 -45.16 -37.53 15.33
C TYR A 48 -46.37 -37.02 14.57
N ALA A 49 -47.52 -36.99 15.24
CA ALA A 49 -48.68 -36.23 14.76
C ALA A 49 -48.26 -34.75 14.61
N PRO A 50 -48.71 -34.04 13.54
CA PRO A 50 -48.42 -32.62 13.39
C PRO A 50 -48.99 -31.87 14.60
N PRO A 51 -48.22 -30.93 15.19
CA PRO A 51 -48.71 -30.15 16.31
C PRO A 51 -49.96 -29.36 15.88
N PRO A 52 -50.95 -29.18 16.77
CA PRO A 52 -52.12 -28.35 16.50
C PRO A 52 -51.68 -26.94 16.11
N GLN A 53 -52.12 -26.48 14.94
CA GLN A 53 -51.88 -25.12 14.46
C GLN A 53 -52.81 -24.16 15.22
N TYR A 54 -52.30 -23.54 16.27
CA TYR A 54 -52.96 -22.41 16.91
C TYR A 54 -52.67 -21.13 16.13
N PRO A 55 -53.68 -20.31 15.78
CA PRO A 55 -53.42 -19.01 15.19
C PRO A 55 -52.61 -18.17 16.19
N PRO A 56 -51.56 -17.46 15.72
CA PRO A 56 -50.76 -16.61 16.61
C PRO A 56 -51.64 -15.53 17.24
N PRO A 57 -51.36 -15.12 18.50
CA PRO A 57 -52.10 -14.05 19.15
C PRO A 57 -52.02 -12.76 18.30
N PRO A 58 -53.06 -11.92 18.25
CA PRO A 58 -53.08 -10.69 17.45
C PRO A 58 -51.98 -9.67 17.82
N SER A 59 -51.37 -9.79 18.99
CA SER A 59 -50.22 -8.97 19.42
C SER A 59 -48.86 -9.48 18.91
N TYR A 60 -48.83 -10.66 18.29
CA TYR A 60 -47.62 -11.27 17.74
C TYR A 60 -47.04 -10.45 16.59
N ASP A 61 -47.90 -10.04 15.64
CA ASP A 61 -47.46 -9.28 14.45
C ASP A 61 -46.92 -7.91 14.83
N GLN A 62 -47.57 -7.20 15.76
CA GLN A 62 -47.09 -5.89 16.21
C GLN A 62 -45.76 -5.98 16.96
N ARG A 63 -45.55 -7.04 17.75
CA ARG A 63 -44.29 -7.30 18.44
C ARG A 63 -43.18 -7.67 17.45
N GLN A 64 -43.49 -8.48 16.43
CA GLN A 64 -42.56 -8.79 15.35
C GLN A 64 -42.14 -7.54 14.57
N GLN A 65 -43.09 -6.69 14.20
CA GLN A 65 -42.81 -5.49 13.41
C GLN A 65 -41.94 -4.49 14.19
N SER A 66 -42.16 -4.35 15.50
CA SER A 66 -41.27 -3.58 16.38
C SER A 66 -39.86 -4.19 16.49
N ASN A 67 -39.74 -5.52 16.51
CA ASN A 67 -38.44 -6.18 16.55
C ASN A 67 -37.67 -5.97 15.26
N TYR A 68 -38.33 -6.10 14.10
CA TYR A 68 -37.72 -5.82 12.79
C TYR A 68 -37.26 -4.37 12.68
N ALA A 69 -38.10 -3.41 13.08
CA ALA A 69 -37.72 -1.99 13.06
C ALA A 69 -36.52 -1.69 13.98
N ALA A 70 -36.44 -2.32 15.15
CA ALA A 70 -35.31 -2.18 16.06
C ALA A 70 -34.02 -2.78 15.47
N GLU A 71 -34.12 -3.93 14.80
CA GLU A 71 -33.00 -4.58 14.13
C GLU A 71 -32.50 -3.77 12.93
N GLU A 72 -33.39 -3.25 12.09
CA GLU A 72 -33.04 -2.35 10.99
C GLU A 72 -32.34 -1.08 11.50
N ALA A 73 -32.85 -0.47 12.57
CA ALA A 73 -32.22 0.70 13.17
C ALA A 73 -30.81 0.39 13.71
N TYR A 74 -30.62 -0.79 14.31
CA TYR A 74 -29.33 -1.25 14.78
C TYR A 74 -28.33 -1.40 13.62
N TRP A 75 -28.72 -2.11 12.56
CA TRP A 75 -27.85 -2.34 11.40
C TRP A 75 -27.57 -1.05 10.64
N ALA A 76 -28.55 -0.17 10.46
CA ALA A 76 -28.36 1.14 9.84
C ALA A 76 -27.32 1.97 10.61
N ARG A 77 -27.43 2.03 11.95
CA ARG A 77 -26.46 2.73 12.79
C ARG A 77 -25.08 2.11 12.72
N ARG A 78 -24.99 0.78 12.66
CA ARG A 78 -23.71 0.07 12.55
C ARG A 78 -23.02 0.33 11.22
N ILE A 79 -23.76 0.28 10.12
CA ILE A 79 -23.26 0.59 8.78
C ILE A 79 -22.78 2.03 8.71
N GLU A 80 -23.55 2.96 9.26
CA GLU A 80 -23.17 4.39 9.29
C GLU A 80 -21.88 4.61 10.08
N ASN A 81 -21.73 3.97 11.24
CA ASN A 81 -20.49 4.05 12.02
C ASN A 81 -19.28 3.49 11.25
N LEU A 82 -19.46 2.37 10.53
CA LEU A 82 -18.41 1.79 9.69
C LEU A 82 -18.03 2.72 8.54
N LYS A 83 -19.02 3.34 7.87
CA LYS A 83 -18.78 4.33 6.80
C LYS A 83 -17.96 5.51 7.31
N ARG A 84 -18.36 6.10 8.44
CA ARG A 84 -17.62 7.22 9.05
C ARG A 84 -16.19 6.86 9.44
N ALA A 85 -15.99 5.66 10.00
CA ALA A 85 -14.65 5.18 10.34
C ALA A 85 -13.78 5.02 9.08
N HIS A 86 -14.34 4.44 8.02
CA HIS A 86 -13.64 4.27 6.74
C HIS A 86 -13.32 5.62 6.10
N GLU A 87 -14.27 6.55 6.08
CA GLU A 87 -14.07 7.91 5.56
C GLU A 87 -12.98 8.67 6.31
N LYS A 88 -12.94 8.55 7.64
CA LYS A 88 -11.88 9.14 8.47
C LYS A 88 -10.50 8.57 8.13
N ILE A 89 -10.39 7.26 7.91
CA ILE A 89 -9.12 6.63 7.53
C ILE A 89 -8.70 7.08 6.13
N ASN A 90 -9.63 7.06 5.18
CA ASN A 90 -9.36 7.40 3.80
C ASN A 90 -8.95 8.88 3.64
N SER A 91 -9.62 9.80 4.35
CA SER A 91 -9.26 11.21 4.36
C SER A 91 -7.86 11.44 4.95
N GLY A 92 -7.51 10.79 6.06
CA GLY A 92 -6.17 10.87 6.63
C GLY A 92 -5.09 10.35 5.67
N MET A 93 -5.34 9.23 5.01
CA MET A 93 -4.43 8.66 4.01
C MET A 93 -4.18 9.61 2.83
N LEU A 94 -5.24 10.23 2.28
CA LEU A 94 -5.12 11.17 1.17
C LEU A 94 -4.33 12.43 1.55
N LEU A 95 -4.51 12.92 2.78
CA LEU A 95 -3.77 14.07 3.29
C LEU A 95 -2.27 13.77 3.41
N GLU A 96 -1.90 12.64 4.02
CA GLU A 96 -0.49 12.24 4.14
C GLU A 96 0.15 11.95 2.78
N TYR A 97 -0.60 11.35 1.85
CA TYR A 97 -0.14 11.16 0.47
C TYR A 97 0.13 12.50 -0.22
N GLN A 98 -0.79 13.46 -0.14
CA GLN A 98 -0.59 14.77 -0.76
C GLN A 98 0.58 15.53 -0.10
N LYS A 99 0.70 15.45 1.21
CA LYS A 99 1.79 16.07 1.98
C LYS A 99 3.15 15.50 1.55
N THR A 100 3.29 14.18 1.52
CA THR A 100 4.53 13.52 1.10
C THR A 100 4.92 13.84 -0.34
N LEU A 101 3.94 13.95 -1.26
CA LEU A 101 4.21 14.41 -2.62
C LEU A 101 4.75 15.85 -2.67
N LYS A 102 4.18 16.76 -1.88
CA LYS A 102 4.65 18.16 -1.80
C LYS A 102 6.07 18.22 -1.25
N GLU A 103 6.31 17.59 -0.10
CA GLU A 103 7.64 17.55 0.54
C GLU A 103 8.69 16.94 -0.40
N THR A 104 8.35 15.86 -1.11
CA THR A 104 9.27 15.22 -2.06
C THR A 104 9.56 16.13 -3.26
N ASN A 105 8.54 16.83 -3.78
CA ASN A 105 8.73 17.77 -4.88
C ASN A 105 9.61 18.96 -4.47
N GLU A 106 9.38 19.52 -3.28
CA GLU A 106 10.20 20.60 -2.72
C GLU A 106 11.67 20.17 -2.56
N LEU A 107 11.92 18.96 -2.03
CA LEU A 107 13.27 18.40 -1.93
C LEU A 107 13.91 18.20 -3.31
N PHE A 108 13.13 17.79 -4.31
CA PHE A 108 13.63 17.62 -5.67
C PHE A 108 14.01 18.96 -6.30
N GLU A 109 13.18 19.99 -6.13
CA GLU A 109 13.45 21.36 -6.61
C GLU A 109 14.69 21.96 -5.93
N LEU A 110 14.84 21.77 -4.61
CA LEU A 110 16.05 22.16 -3.89
C LEU A 110 17.28 21.47 -4.46
N THR A 111 17.23 20.15 -4.63
CA THR A 111 18.34 19.36 -5.19
C THR A 111 18.67 19.77 -6.63
N GLN A 112 17.66 20.14 -7.43
CA GLN A 112 17.86 20.61 -8.79
C GLN A 112 18.48 22.01 -8.82
N SER A 113 18.02 22.92 -7.95
CA SER A 113 18.61 24.25 -7.82
C SER A 113 20.07 24.20 -7.35
N ASP A 114 20.41 23.33 -6.40
CA ASP A 114 21.79 23.12 -5.93
C ASP A 114 22.71 22.53 -7.02
N LYS A 115 22.18 21.68 -7.90
CA LYS A 115 22.93 21.14 -9.04
C LYS A 115 23.20 22.18 -10.13
N VAL A 116 22.31 23.16 -10.30
CA VAL A 116 22.38 24.14 -11.38
C VAL A 116 23.09 25.43 -10.96
N ALA A 117 23.02 25.81 -9.68
CA ALA A 117 23.44 27.15 -9.26
C ALA A 117 24.91 27.30 -8.84
N THR A 118 25.64 26.27 -8.39
CA THR A 118 26.86 26.61 -7.60
C THR A 118 28.10 25.73 -7.58
N LYS A 119 28.20 24.53 -8.19
CA LYS A 119 29.46 23.76 -8.05
C LYS A 119 29.90 23.09 -9.34
N LEU A 120 30.99 23.60 -9.93
CA LEU A 120 31.83 22.79 -10.83
C LEU A 120 32.13 21.46 -10.11
N PRO A 121 32.17 20.34 -10.85
CA PRO A 121 32.48 19.05 -10.26
C PRO A 121 33.80 19.15 -9.48
N PRO A 122 33.89 18.58 -8.27
CA PRO A 122 35.07 18.75 -7.43
C PRO A 122 36.35 18.31 -8.17
N CYS A 123 37.47 18.94 -7.81
CA CYS A 123 38.81 18.55 -8.28
C CYS A 123 39.09 18.78 -9.78
N GLN A 124 38.47 19.78 -10.43
CA GLN A 124 38.74 20.08 -11.84
C GLN A 124 40.20 20.46 -12.10
N GLU A 125 40.84 21.20 -11.19
CA GLU A 125 42.22 21.65 -11.38
C GLU A 125 43.20 20.48 -11.34
N GLN A 126 43.07 19.59 -10.36
CA GLN A 126 43.92 18.40 -10.22
C GLN A 126 43.69 17.46 -11.42
N LYS A 127 42.44 17.32 -11.89
CA LYS A 127 42.12 16.57 -13.11
C LYS A 127 42.87 17.14 -14.32
N ALA A 128 42.86 18.45 -14.50
CA ALA A 128 43.56 19.10 -15.62
C ALA A 128 45.08 18.80 -15.59
N LYS A 129 45.71 18.91 -14.41
CA LYS A 129 47.14 18.60 -14.23
C LYS A 129 47.48 17.14 -14.56
N VAL A 130 46.64 16.19 -14.16
CA VAL A 130 46.83 14.77 -14.48
C VAL A 130 46.75 14.53 -15.99
N LEU A 131 45.75 15.12 -16.65
CA LEU A 131 45.60 15.00 -18.11
C LEU A 131 46.79 15.60 -18.85
N GLU A 132 47.24 16.78 -18.43
CA GLU A 132 48.41 17.47 -19.01
C GLU A 132 49.71 16.66 -18.84
N CYS A 133 49.90 16.03 -17.68
CA CYS A 133 51.06 15.19 -17.44
C CYS A 133 51.06 13.95 -18.35
N TYR A 134 49.91 13.30 -18.53
CA TYR A 134 49.80 12.15 -19.43
C TYR A 134 49.96 12.53 -20.90
N SER A 135 49.44 13.68 -21.34
CA SER A 135 49.65 14.15 -22.70
C SER A 135 51.12 14.47 -22.98
N SER A 136 51.84 14.96 -21.96
CA SER A 136 53.27 15.28 -22.07
C SER A 136 54.16 14.03 -21.94
N ASN A 137 53.67 12.95 -21.32
CA ASN A 137 54.43 11.75 -20.98
C ASN A 137 53.71 10.44 -21.39
N PRO A 138 53.45 10.21 -22.69
CA PRO A 138 52.60 9.11 -23.15
C PRO A 138 53.10 7.70 -22.76
N ASN A 139 54.42 7.52 -22.65
CA ASN A 139 55.04 6.23 -22.29
C ASN A 139 55.65 6.20 -20.88
N LYS A 140 55.41 7.25 -20.07
CA LYS A 140 55.99 7.40 -18.72
C LYS A 140 54.90 7.75 -17.71
N SER A 141 53.83 6.96 -17.68
CA SER A 141 52.68 7.18 -16.79
C SER A 141 53.06 7.25 -15.31
N LEU A 142 54.08 6.48 -14.88
CA LEU A 142 54.59 6.49 -13.51
C LEU A 142 55.16 7.85 -13.07
N SER A 143 55.63 8.69 -14.01
CA SER A 143 56.09 10.05 -13.71
C SER A 143 54.95 10.98 -13.27
N CYS A 144 53.70 10.64 -13.59
CA CYS A 144 52.51 11.40 -13.21
C CYS A 144 51.87 10.90 -11.90
N SER A 145 52.46 9.89 -11.23
CA SER A 145 51.90 9.26 -10.03
C SER A 145 51.59 10.23 -8.89
N VAL A 146 52.44 11.26 -8.69
CA VAL A 146 52.23 12.29 -7.68
C VAL A 146 50.94 13.09 -7.95
N LEU A 147 50.74 13.54 -9.18
CA LEU A 147 49.54 14.29 -9.58
C LEU A 147 48.27 13.44 -9.49
N VAL A 148 48.37 12.15 -9.80
CA VAL A 148 47.26 11.20 -9.65
C VAL A 148 46.87 11.02 -8.18
N ASN A 149 47.86 10.94 -7.28
CA ASN A 149 47.61 10.85 -5.84
C ASN A 149 46.96 12.13 -5.31
N GLU A 150 47.42 13.31 -5.73
CA GLU A 150 46.78 14.60 -5.37
C GLU A 150 45.32 14.68 -5.84
N PHE A 151 45.04 14.20 -7.06
CA PHE A 151 43.68 14.09 -7.55
C PHE A 151 42.83 13.14 -6.69
N ASN A 152 43.35 11.95 -6.36
CA ASN A 152 42.66 10.98 -5.51
C ASN A 152 42.38 11.55 -4.11
N ASP A 153 43.33 12.26 -3.51
CA ASP A 153 43.16 12.92 -2.22
C ASP A 153 42.06 13.97 -2.25
N CYS A 154 42.02 14.77 -3.32
CA CYS A 154 40.97 15.77 -3.52
C CYS A 154 39.59 15.11 -3.64
N VAL A 155 39.48 14.01 -4.41
CA VAL A 155 38.21 13.28 -4.58
C VAL A 155 37.76 12.66 -3.25
N CYS A 156 38.68 12.05 -2.51
CA CYS A 156 38.40 11.49 -1.18
C CYS A 156 37.90 12.55 -0.20
N LYS A 157 38.58 13.71 -0.10
CA LYS A 157 38.17 14.84 0.75
C LYS A 157 36.80 15.37 0.34
N SER A 158 36.56 15.52 -0.96
CA SER A 158 35.27 16.02 -1.49
C SER A 158 34.12 15.06 -1.20
N ARG A 159 34.35 13.74 -1.29
CA ARG A 159 33.34 12.73 -0.93
C ARG A 159 33.02 12.76 0.56
N VAL A 160 34.02 12.85 1.43
CA VAL A 160 33.82 12.97 2.88
C VAL A 160 33.05 14.24 3.23
N ALA A 161 33.40 15.38 2.60
CA ALA A 161 32.69 16.64 2.81
C ALA A 161 31.22 16.57 2.36
N ALA A 162 30.91 15.90 1.24
CA ALA A 162 29.53 15.76 0.76
C ALA A 162 28.65 14.91 1.70
N VAL A 163 29.21 13.84 2.27
CA VAL A 163 28.50 12.97 3.24
C VAL A 163 28.41 13.63 4.61
N GLY A 164 29.44 14.37 5.04
CA GLY A 164 29.43 15.09 6.32
C GLY A 164 28.52 16.31 6.36
N ALA A 165 28.26 16.96 5.23
CA ALA A 165 27.35 18.11 5.13
C ALA A 165 25.86 17.74 5.12
N SER A 166 25.53 16.43 5.13
CA SER A 166 24.15 15.91 5.12
C SER A 166 23.72 15.28 6.46
N SER A 167 24.52 15.45 7.52
CA SER A 167 24.23 15.02 8.91
C SER A 167 23.97 16.19 9.85
#